data_AF-A0A524N367-F1
#
_entry.id   AF-A0A524N367-F1
#
_cell.length_a   1.000
_cell.length_b   1.000
_cell.length_c   1.000
_cell.angle_alpha   90.00
_cell.angle_beta   90.00
_cell.angle_gamma   90.00
#
_symmetry.space_group_name_H-M   'P 1'
#
loop_
_entity.id
_entity.type
_entity.pdbx_description
1 polymer ?
#
loop_
_entity_poly.entity_id
_entity_poly.type
_entity_poly.pdbx_seq_one_letter_code
_entity_poly.pdbx_strand_id
1 'polypeptide(L)'
;MSSHTLPYHLYIPSGEGLEEVVLDGLKYVGFKEEYLDPRGGGSISKAKRVLGFLEEHRDGAFFSVEIVDALSEYGVKPGDIMANVRRFERKGLVYVRGYKSDEGQTPFQEGYLLTWLDPDISREDAILDAVKRTDRALEGRASSSPVMERVHRIRDIVLEHSELRKLVSPSYIQSQLKCSPNELRISLDRSMQLYPDLKVVKLFDAYRYLYHDRFSPEDLSAAVHMKKNYIRLSKGADNRIGHNWEAVTEWFIDKFTTGAKFVTQNHRNGGMDPRRIILHLIKSVGGRRRNAEVDRIWEVTPGVFSAPITNILSCKWGLVNKKHVDDFLEVIRWSKDYGVDTPEGREIKNGVLGVFAASAFNPRENVHLKDGSKITLAQYAARRHLQLITAADFNEKLRERGAEKYVTVQKICRASKNEAEVMRVMDAIWEKPDSARGVLQKTLNKNADLFKFEERLEEVESPEQDSTGKKK
;
A
#
# COMPACT_ATOMS: atom_id res chain seq x y z
N MET A 1 24.76 14.94 43.05
CA MET A 1 24.49 16.36 43.36
C MET A 1 23.35 16.83 42.48
N SER A 2 22.31 17.39 43.08
CA SER A 2 21.09 17.90 42.44
C SER A 2 21.42 18.97 41.38
N SER A 3 20.97 18.76 40.14
CA SER A 3 21.19 19.64 38.97
C SER A 3 20.12 20.73 38.84
N HIS A 4 19.69 21.31 39.97
CA HIS A 4 18.74 22.41 40.02
C HIS A 4 19.30 23.58 40.82
N THR A 5 20.27 24.28 40.25
CA THR A 5 20.62 25.64 40.67
C THR A 5 19.90 26.64 39.74
N LEU A 6 18.96 27.41 40.31
CA LEU A 6 18.49 28.66 39.72
C LEU A 6 19.72 29.55 39.43
N PRO A 7 19.74 30.34 38.33
CA PRO A 7 20.87 31.21 38.02
C PRO A 7 20.85 32.42 38.96
N TYR A 8 21.38 32.27 40.17
CA TYR A 8 21.71 33.40 41.01
C TYR A 8 22.91 34.10 40.39
N HIS A 9 22.74 35.36 39.98
CA HIS A 9 23.85 36.19 39.54
C HIS A 9 24.65 36.56 40.80
N LEU A 10 25.94 36.22 40.81
CA LEU A 10 26.88 36.59 41.88
C LEU A 10 27.36 38.01 41.60
N TYR A 11 27.05 38.94 42.50
CA TYR A 11 27.52 40.32 42.44
C TYR A 11 28.63 40.51 43.46
N ILE A 12 29.68 41.22 43.07
CA ILE A 12 30.73 41.69 43.98
C ILE A 12 30.85 43.22 43.88
N PRO A 13 31.13 43.94 44.97
CA PRO A 13 31.46 45.36 44.91
C PRO A 13 32.74 45.54 44.08
N SER A 14 32.68 46.29 42.97
CA SER A 14 33.88 46.64 42.22
C SER A 14 34.62 47.77 42.93
N GLY A 15 35.95 47.70 43.00
CA GLY A 15 36.77 48.88 43.33
C GLY A 15 36.57 49.98 42.28
N GLU A 16 36.64 51.25 42.68
CA GLU A 16 36.44 52.39 41.77
C GLU A 16 37.31 52.28 40.50
N GLY A 17 36.67 52.31 39.32
CA GLY A 17 37.35 52.32 38.03
C GLY A 17 37.73 50.95 37.44
N LEU A 18 37.35 49.82 38.06
CA LEU A 18 37.64 48.49 37.53
C LEU A 18 36.48 47.96 36.66
N GLU A 19 36.72 47.77 35.35
CA GLU A 19 35.75 47.15 34.42
C GLU A 19 35.72 45.62 34.48
N GLU A 20 36.74 45.00 35.08
CA GLU A 20 36.86 43.55 35.21
C GLU A 20 37.59 43.17 36.51
N VAL A 21 37.12 42.13 37.19
CA VAL A 21 37.75 41.58 38.40
C VAL A 21 37.77 40.06 38.29
N VAL A 22 38.93 39.44 38.53
CA VAL A 22 39.04 37.97 38.65
C VAL A 22 39.18 37.60 40.11
N LEU A 23 38.24 36.80 40.62
CA LEU A 23 38.20 36.37 42.02
C LEU A 23 37.86 34.88 42.09
N ASP A 24 38.70 34.10 42.78
CA ASP A 24 38.61 32.63 42.88
C ASP A 24 38.45 31.91 41.52
N GLY A 25 39.15 32.40 40.49
CA GLY A 25 39.13 31.83 39.14
C GLY A 25 37.88 32.18 38.32
N LEU A 26 36.97 33.00 38.84
CA LEU A 26 35.80 33.52 38.14
C LEU A 26 36.03 34.97 37.71
N LYS A 27 35.72 35.26 36.44
CA LYS A 27 35.80 36.61 35.85
C LYS A 27 34.47 37.33 36.03
N TYR A 28 34.50 38.42 36.78
CA TYR A 28 33.40 39.37 36.96
C TYR A 28 33.62 40.56 36.04
N VAL A 29 32.57 41.00 35.36
CA VAL A 29 32.59 42.15 34.45
C VAL A 29 31.70 43.25 34.99
N GLY A 30 32.05 44.51 34.71
CA GLY A 30 31.25 45.66 35.08
C GLY A 30 29.81 45.52 34.59
N PHE A 31 28.84 45.82 35.45
CA PHE A 31 27.43 45.80 35.10
C PHE A 31 27.14 46.85 34.01
N LYS A 32 26.49 46.44 32.92
CA LYS A 32 25.96 47.34 31.90
C LYS A 32 24.50 46.98 31.62
N GLU A 33 23.64 47.99 31.51
CA GLU A 33 22.20 47.81 31.29
C GLU A 33 21.90 47.03 29.98
N GLU A 34 22.78 47.12 28.99
CA GLU A 34 22.67 46.39 27.72
C GLU A 34 22.68 44.85 27.86
N TYR A 35 23.11 44.33 29.02
CA TYR A 35 23.14 42.89 29.32
C TYR A 35 22.01 42.43 30.25
N LEU A 36 21.04 43.29 30.58
CA LEU A 36 19.87 42.92 31.39
C LEU A 36 18.98 41.91 30.65
N ASP A 37 18.71 40.78 31.29
CA ASP A 37 17.73 39.81 30.81
C ASP A 37 16.33 40.47 30.70
N PRO A 38 15.51 40.13 29.68
CA PRO A 38 14.13 40.61 29.55
C PRO A 38 13.24 40.40 30.80
N ARG A 39 13.58 39.44 31.67
CA ARG A 39 12.93 39.16 32.97
C ARG A 39 13.35 40.14 34.06
N GLY A 40 14.52 40.77 33.92
CA GLY A 40 15.07 41.80 34.80
C GLY A 40 14.74 43.24 34.37
N GLY A 41 13.96 43.42 33.30
CA GLY A 41 13.51 44.75 32.84
C GLY A 41 14.24 45.33 31.63
N GLY A 42 15.22 44.62 31.06
CA GLY A 42 16.02 45.11 29.92
C GLY A 42 15.29 45.13 28.57
N SER A 43 14.24 44.33 28.36
CA SER A 43 13.43 44.35 27.14
C SER A 43 12.07 43.64 27.26
N ILE A 44 11.19 43.80 26.26
CA ILE A 44 9.90 43.09 26.18
C ILE A 44 10.13 41.61 25.85
N SER A 45 9.75 40.72 26.77
CA SER A 45 9.88 39.27 26.59
C SER A 45 8.97 38.72 25.47
N LYS A 46 9.36 37.60 24.85
CA LYS A 46 8.54 36.89 23.84
C LYS A 46 7.12 36.57 24.34
N ALA A 47 6.99 36.20 25.61
CA ALA A 47 5.69 35.93 26.22
C ALA A 47 4.80 37.17 26.27
N LYS A 48 5.36 38.34 26.61
CA LYS A 48 4.63 39.61 26.58
C LYS A 48 4.29 40.02 25.14
N ARG A 49 5.15 39.75 24.16
CA ARG A 49 4.88 40.03 22.74
C ARG A 49 3.72 39.18 22.20
N VAL A 50 3.67 37.89 22.52
CA VAL A 50 2.55 37.02 22.13
C VAL A 50 1.24 37.45 22.78
N LEU A 51 1.26 37.83 24.06
CA LEU A 51 0.06 38.32 24.74
C LEU A 51 -0.40 39.68 24.19
N GLY A 52 0.55 40.61 24.02
CA GLY A 52 0.28 41.94 23.46
C GLY A 52 -0.25 41.87 22.04
N PHE A 53 0.24 40.95 21.21
CA PHE A 53 -0.32 40.72 19.87
C PHE A 53 -1.82 40.36 19.93
N LEU A 54 -2.21 39.45 20.83
CA LEU A 54 -3.62 39.06 20.98
C LEU A 54 -4.48 40.19 21.55
N GLU A 55 -3.92 40.99 22.46
CA GLU A 55 -4.59 42.15 23.06
C GLU A 55 -4.79 43.29 22.04
N GLU A 56 -3.76 43.62 21.26
CA GLU A 56 -3.82 44.60 20.17
C GLU A 56 -4.81 44.20 19.08
N HIS A 57 -4.98 42.88 18.85
CA HIS A 57 -5.91 42.33 17.87
C HIS A 57 -7.12 41.68 18.54
N ARG A 58 -7.64 42.32 19.61
CA ARG A 58 -8.77 41.80 20.39
C ARG A 58 -10.03 41.50 19.57
N ASP A 59 -10.25 42.13 18.42
CA ASP A 59 -11.47 41.89 17.63
C ASP A 59 -11.40 40.63 16.74
N GLY A 60 -10.24 39.95 16.69
CA GLY A 60 -9.96 38.82 15.82
C GLY A 60 -9.57 37.52 16.54
N ALA A 61 -9.44 36.45 15.75
CA ALA A 61 -8.85 35.19 16.16
C ALA A 61 -7.82 34.75 15.12
N PHE A 62 -6.68 34.24 15.57
CA PHE A 62 -5.52 33.98 14.73
C PHE A 62 -4.97 32.58 14.97
N PHE A 63 -4.55 31.93 13.90
CA PHE A 63 -3.87 30.65 14.00
C PHE A 63 -2.48 30.85 14.59
N SER A 64 -2.01 29.87 15.37
CA SER A 64 -0.70 29.97 16.03
C SER A 64 0.45 30.15 15.04
N VAL A 65 0.33 29.67 13.80
CA VAL A 65 1.30 29.93 12.73
C VAL A 65 1.29 31.38 12.29
N GLU A 66 0.11 32.00 12.14
CA GLU A 66 -0.03 33.42 11.77
C GLU A 66 0.61 34.34 12.81
N ILE A 67 0.51 33.99 14.10
CA ILE A 67 1.16 34.73 15.20
C ILE A 67 2.70 34.56 15.15
N VAL A 68 3.19 33.37 14.81
CA VAL A 68 4.64 33.15 14.64
C VAL A 68 5.19 33.99 13.50
N ASP A 69 4.49 34.00 12.36
CA ASP A 69 4.91 34.75 11.19
C ASP A 69 4.93 36.26 11.49
N ALA A 70 3.89 36.77 12.14
CA ALA A 70 3.79 38.17 12.55
C ALA A 70 4.85 38.61 13.57
N LEU A 71 5.31 37.70 14.45
CA LEU A 71 6.28 38.00 15.49
C LEU A 71 7.69 37.45 15.21
N SER A 72 7.93 37.00 13.97
CA SER A 72 9.19 36.38 13.55
C SER A 72 10.38 37.33 13.66
N GLU A 73 10.18 38.62 13.37
CA GLU A 73 11.19 39.69 13.52
C GLU A 73 11.66 39.88 14.97
N TYR A 74 10.84 39.47 15.94
CA TYR A 74 11.17 39.50 17.37
C TYR A 74 11.69 38.15 17.89
N GLY A 75 12.02 37.23 16.99
CA GLY A 75 12.60 35.93 17.29
C GLY A 75 11.64 34.93 17.93
N VAL A 76 10.32 35.14 17.83
CA VAL A 76 9.30 34.17 18.29
C VAL A 76 9.31 32.94 17.38
N LYS A 77 9.40 31.75 17.97
CA LYS A 77 9.39 30.47 17.25
C LYS A 77 8.11 29.68 17.56
N PRO A 78 7.74 28.66 16.74
CA PRO A 78 6.57 27.82 17.02
C PRO A 78 6.55 27.20 18.43
N GLY A 79 7.71 26.78 18.94
CA GLY A 79 7.85 26.24 20.30
C GLY A 79 7.56 27.26 21.41
N ASP A 80 7.65 28.57 21.13
CA ASP A 80 7.40 29.64 22.10
C ASP A 80 5.90 29.94 22.27
N ILE A 81 5.04 29.59 21.30
CA ILE A 81 3.62 29.94 21.34
C ILE A 81 2.88 29.16 22.42
N MET A 82 2.78 27.82 22.28
CA MET A 82 1.91 27.03 23.15
C MET A 82 2.40 26.98 24.61
N ALA A 83 3.72 27.04 24.83
CA ALA A 83 4.29 27.12 26.17
C ALA A 83 3.81 28.37 26.94
N ASN A 84 3.66 29.51 26.24
CA ASN A 84 3.19 30.76 26.82
C ASN A 84 1.66 30.85 26.83
N VAL A 85 1.00 30.49 25.72
CA VAL A 85 -0.46 30.56 25.56
C VAL A 85 -1.19 29.69 26.57
N ARG A 86 -0.72 28.47 26.85
CA ARG A 86 -1.35 27.62 27.89
C ARG A 86 -1.27 28.24 29.29
N ARG A 87 -0.24 29.05 29.57
CA ARG A 87 -0.14 29.80 30.83
C ARG A 87 -1.15 30.94 30.87
N PHE A 88 -1.42 31.61 29.75
CA PHE A 88 -2.41 32.69 29.66
C PHE A 88 -3.84 32.17 29.65
N GLU A 89 -4.09 31.03 29.01
CA GLU A 89 -5.37 30.30 29.05
C GLU A 89 -5.75 29.93 30.49
N ARG A 90 -4.81 29.38 31.27
CA ARG A 90 -5.03 29.09 32.71
C ARG A 90 -5.32 30.34 33.55
N LYS A 91 -4.85 31.50 33.11
CA LYS A 91 -5.13 32.80 33.74
C LYS A 91 -6.43 33.43 33.24
N GLY A 92 -7.12 32.80 32.30
CA GLY A 92 -8.34 33.30 31.71
C GLY A 92 -8.15 34.43 30.69
N LEU A 93 -6.94 34.73 30.24
CA LEU A 93 -6.65 35.86 29.35
C LEU A 93 -6.75 35.51 27.86
N VAL A 94 -6.65 34.22 27.52
CA VAL A 94 -6.64 33.74 26.14
C VAL A 94 -7.58 32.56 26.01
N TYR A 95 -8.36 32.54 24.93
CA TYR A 95 -9.15 31.39 24.51
C TYR A 95 -8.38 30.60 23.44
N VAL A 96 -8.29 29.28 23.64
CA VAL A 96 -7.61 28.36 22.73
C VAL A 96 -8.63 27.39 22.14
N ARG A 97 -8.62 27.26 20.82
CA ARG A 97 -9.48 26.33 20.09
C ARG A 97 -8.67 25.44 19.16
N GLY A 98 -8.98 24.15 19.21
CA GLY A 98 -8.51 23.11 18.31
C GLY A 98 -9.61 22.08 18.03
N TYR A 99 -9.29 20.98 17.34
CA TYR A 99 -10.19 19.83 17.24
C TYR A 99 -10.42 19.26 18.63
N LYS A 100 -11.69 19.15 19.05
CA LYS A 100 -12.06 18.51 20.31
C LYS A 100 -12.13 17.01 20.12
N SER A 101 -11.45 16.27 20.98
CA SER A 101 -11.65 14.84 21.21
C SER A 101 -12.04 14.59 22.67
N ASP A 102 -12.45 13.37 22.99
CA ASP A 102 -12.78 12.96 24.37
C ASP A 102 -11.54 13.01 25.29
N GLU A 103 -10.33 13.08 24.73
CA GLU A 103 -9.04 13.11 25.45
C GLU A 103 -8.37 14.51 25.47
N GLY A 104 -8.95 15.53 24.82
CA GLY A 104 -8.41 16.89 24.83
C GLY A 104 -8.62 17.68 23.53
N GLN A 105 -7.70 18.62 23.26
CA GLN A 105 -7.73 19.43 22.03
C GLN A 105 -6.45 19.27 21.22
N THR A 106 -6.57 18.94 19.93
CA THR A 106 -5.45 18.91 18.98
C THR A 106 -5.51 20.11 18.03
N PRO A 107 -4.37 20.62 17.52
CA PRO A 107 -4.36 21.80 16.64
C PRO A 107 -5.00 21.52 15.27
N PHE A 108 -5.45 22.57 14.58
CA PHE A 108 -5.75 22.53 13.15
C PHE A 108 -4.46 22.36 12.32
N GLN A 109 -4.58 22.20 10.99
CA GLN A 109 -3.41 22.10 10.11
C GLN A 109 -2.52 23.35 10.23
N GLU A 110 -3.13 24.52 10.39
CA GLU A 110 -2.49 25.83 10.57
C GLU A 110 -2.16 26.14 12.04
N GLY A 111 -2.36 25.17 12.96
CA GLY A 111 -2.10 25.31 14.39
C GLY A 111 -3.35 25.56 15.24
N TYR A 112 -3.18 25.98 16.50
CA TYR A 112 -4.32 26.32 17.36
C TYR A 112 -4.86 27.69 17.00
N LEU A 113 -6.17 27.86 17.12
CA LEU A 113 -6.82 29.16 16.94
C LEU A 113 -6.90 29.88 18.29
N LEU A 114 -6.36 31.09 18.34
CA LEU A 114 -6.09 31.85 19.57
C LEU A 114 -6.77 33.21 19.51
N THR A 115 -7.39 33.62 20.62
CA THR A 115 -8.03 34.94 20.73
C THR A 115 -8.02 35.47 22.16
N TRP A 116 -8.05 36.80 22.31
CA TRP A 116 -8.07 37.50 23.59
C TRP A 116 -9.41 37.35 24.31
N LEU A 117 -9.36 37.10 25.61
CA LEU A 117 -10.53 37.14 26.48
C LEU A 117 -10.53 38.46 27.25
N ASP A 118 -11.50 39.32 26.93
CA ASP A 118 -11.64 40.63 27.56
C ASP A 118 -11.96 40.47 29.07
N PRO A 119 -11.09 40.95 29.97
CA PRO A 119 -11.32 40.85 31.41
C PRO A 119 -12.37 41.85 31.93
N ASP A 120 -12.75 42.86 31.13
CA ASP A 120 -13.66 43.93 31.54
C ASP A 120 -15.15 43.54 31.38
N ILE A 121 -15.43 42.39 30.76
CA ILE A 121 -16.78 41.84 30.58
C ILE A 121 -16.96 40.54 31.38
N SER A 122 -18.22 40.08 31.49
CA SER A 122 -18.50 38.83 32.19
C SER A 122 -17.77 37.66 31.52
N ARG A 123 -17.35 36.68 32.32
CA ARG A 123 -16.61 35.52 31.82
C ARG A 123 -17.39 34.75 30.75
N GLU A 124 -18.69 34.66 30.93
CA GLU A 124 -19.60 33.99 29.99
C GLU A 124 -19.65 34.74 28.65
N ASP A 125 -19.83 36.07 28.70
CA ASP A 125 -19.86 36.91 27.50
C ASP A 125 -18.52 36.89 26.76
N ALA A 126 -17.39 36.93 27.48
CA ALA A 126 -16.06 36.82 26.89
C ALA A 126 -15.85 35.50 26.14
N ILE A 127 -16.35 34.38 26.69
CA ILE A 127 -16.26 33.07 26.04
C ILE A 127 -17.17 33.01 24.81
N LEU A 128 -18.42 33.49 24.92
CA LEU A 128 -19.37 33.50 23.80
C LEU A 128 -18.85 34.36 22.64
N ASP A 129 -18.27 35.51 22.95
CA ASP A 129 -17.66 36.39 21.96
C ASP A 129 -16.39 35.77 21.33
N ALA A 130 -15.53 35.12 22.12
CA ALA A 130 -14.38 34.38 21.61
C ALA A 130 -14.80 33.21 20.68
N VAL A 131 -15.91 32.51 21.00
CA VAL A 131 -16.48 31.48 20.12
C VAL A 131 -16.92 32.09 18.79
N LYS A 132 -17.63 33.22 18.80
CA LYS A 132 -18.05 33.92 17.57
C LYS A 132 -16.86 34.41 16.73
N ARG A 133 -15.82 34.97 17.36
CA ARG A 133 -14.57 35.37 16.68
C ARG A 133 -13.87 34.18 16.04
N THR A 134 -13.80 33.06 16.75
CA THR A 134 -13.19 31.84 16.22
C THR A 134 -14.04 31.17 15.13
N ASP A 135 -15.37 31.21 15.21
CA ASP A 135 -16.24 30.72 14.12
C ASP A 135 -16.07 31.55 12.85
N ARG A 136 -16.04 32.90 12.96
CA ARG A 136 -15.76 33.80 11.82
C ARG A 136 -14.40 33.54 11.19
N ALA A 137 -13.37 33.24 11.99
CA ALA A 137 -12.03 32.91 11.47
C ALA A 137 -11.99 31.53 10.77
N LEU A 138 -12.95 30.65 11.07
CA LEU A 138 -13.12 29.34 10.43
C LEU A 138 -14.05 29.39 9.20
N GLU A 139 -14.97 30.35 9.14
CA GLU A 139 -15.86 30.58 8.00
C GLU A 139 -15.05 30.92 6.73
N GLY A 140 -15.14 30.04 5.71
CA GLY A 140 -14.40 30.16 4.45
C GLY A 140 -13.12 29.31 4.36
N ARG A 141 -12.64 28.74 5.48
CA ARG A 141 -11.56 27.74 5.53
C ARG A 141 -12.18 26.34 5.72
N ALA A 142 -12.84 25.84 4.66
CA ALA A 142 -13.76 24.70 4.67
C ALA A 142 -13.34 23.46 5.51
N SER A 143 -14.24 23.05 6.41
CA SER A 143 -14.34 21.76 7.12
C SER A 143 -13.18 21.42 8.08
N SER A 144 -13.27 21.98 9.28
CA SER A 144 -12.34 21.76 10.39
C SER A 144 -12.55 20.40 11.09
N SER A 145 -12.46 19.30 10.36
CA SER A 145 -12.17 17.97 10.92
C SER A 145 -11.60 17.10 9.82
N PRO A 146 -10.44 16.45 10.01
CA PRO A 146 -9.89 15.50 9.05
C PRO A 146 -10.88 14.36 8.70
N VAL A 147 -11.81 14.05 9.62
CA VAL A 147 -12.89 13.10 9.37
C VAL A 147 -13.94 13.69 8.43
N MET A 148 -14.36 14.95 8.63
CA MET A 148 -15.34 15.60 7.75
C MET A 148 -14.79 15.83 6.34
N GLU A 149 -13.51 16.20 6.24
CA GLU A 149 -12.84 16.33 4.94
C GLU A 149 -12.83 14.97 4.21
N ARG A 150 -12.48 13.89 4.91
CA ARG A 150 -12.57 12.52 4.35
C ARG A 150 -13.99 12.16 3.98
N VAL A 151 -15.00 12.54 4.77
CA VAL A 151 -16.41 12.29 4.48
C VAL A 151 -16.84 12.97 3.18
N HIS A 152 -16.48 14.25 2.98
CA HIS A 152 -16.74 14.95 1.72
C HIS A 152 -16.04 14.27 0.54
N ARG A 153 -14.73 13.96 0.67
CA ARG A 153 -13.98 13.28 -0.40
C ARG A 153 -14.52 11.88 -0.71
N ILE A 154 -15.01 11.13 0.29
CA ILE A 154 -15.66 9.82 0.07
C ILE A 154 -16.86 10.00 -0.85
N ARG A 155 -17.73 10.97 -0.57
CA ARG A 155 -18.91 11.24 -1.40
C ARG A 155 -18.50 11.62 -2.83
N ASP A 156 -17.52 12.51 -2.98
CA ASP A 156 -17.05 12.97 -4.28
C ASP A 156 -16.47 11.82 -5.11
N ILE A 157 -15.63 10.96 -4.51
CA ILE A 157 -15.08 9.77 -5.17
C ILE A 157 -16.20 8.84 -5.65
N VAL A 158 -17.21 8.59 -4.79
CA VAL A 158 -18.31 7.69 -5.13
C VAL A 158 -19.20 8.29 -6.22
N LEU A 159 -19.48 9.60 -6.16
CA LEU A 159 -20.24 10.31 -7.20
C LEU A 159 -19.50 10.25 -8.55
N GLU A 160 -18.22 10.62 -8.59
CA GLU A 160 -17.39 10.59 -9.79
C GLU A 160 -17.40 9.19 -10.43
N HIS A 161 -17.20 8.14 -9.65
CA HIS A 161 -17.18 6.78 -10.17
C HIS A 161 -18.55 6.30 -10.63
N SER A 162 -19.62 6.76 -9.99
CA SER A 162 -20.99 6.44 -10.41
C SER A 162 -21.31 7.06 -11.78
N GLU A 163 -20.89 8.31 -12.03
CA GLU A 163 -20.97 8.94 -13.35
C GLU A 163 -20.17 8.16 -14.41
N LEU A 164 -19.04 7.54 -14.01
CA LEU A 164 -18.25 6.66 -14.88
C LEU A 164 -18.79 5.21 -14.96
N ARG A 165 -19.98 4.93 -14.43
CA ARG A 165 -20.62 3.61 -14.37
C ARG A 165 -19.77 2.55 -13.66
N LYS A 166 -19.09 2.93 -12.57
CA LYS A 166 -18.19 2.06 -11.81
C LYS A 166 -18.56 2.00 -10.33
N LEU A 167 -18.53 0.79 -9.78
CA LEU A 167 -18.63 0.54 -8.35
C LEU A 167 -17.29 0.78 -7.64
N VAL A 168 -17.33 1.38 -6.44
CA VAL A 168 -16.15 1.73 -5.65
C VAL A 168 -15.98 0.81 -4.45
N SER A 169 -14.77 0.25 -4.25
CA SER A 169 -14.48 -0.55 -3.05
C SER A 169 -13.94 0.31 -1.90
N PRO A 170 -14.18 -0.07 -0.63
CA PRO A 170 -13.56 0.58 0.52
C PRO A 170 -12.02 0.61 0.44
N SER A 171 -11.41 -0.48 -0.07
CA SER A 171 -9.95 -0.54 -0.25
C SER A 171 -9.41 0.50 -1.24
N TYR A 172 -10.17 0.80 -2.30
CA TYR A 172 -9.80 1.86 -3.25
C TYR A 172 -9.86 3.22 -2.57
N ILE A 173 -10.95 3.52 -1.86
CA ILE A 173 -11.12 4.77 -1.09
C ILE A 173 -9.98 4.92 -0.07
N GLN A 174 -9.64 3.85 0.64
CA GLN A 174 -8.53 3.85 1.60
C GLN A 174 -7.22 4.29 0.95
N SER A 175 -6.89 3.72 -0.21
CA SER A 175 -5.67 4.02 -0.94
C SER A 175 -5.66 5.46 -1.47
N GLN A 176 -6.79 5.94 -1.98
CA GLN A 176 -6.93 7.32 -2.47
C GLN A 176 -6.80 8.35 -1.33
N LEU A 177 -7.43 8.08 -0.19
CA LEU A 177 -7.39 8.96 0.98
C LEU A 177 -6.13 8.77 1.84
N LYS A 178 -5.29 7.77 1.53
CA LYS A 178 -4.07 7.40 2.26
C LYS A 178 -4.30 7.30 3.78
N CYS A 179 -5.42 6.69 4.17
CA CYS A 179 -5.82 6.57 5.58
C CYS A 179 -5.74 5.14 6.11
N SER A 180 -5.72 5.00 7.43
CA SER A 180 -5.76 3.69 8.08
C SER A 180 -7.14 3.02 7.93
N PRO A 181 -7.24 1.69 8.08
CA PRO A 181 -8.52 0.98 8.03
C PRO A 181 -9.55 1.50 9.04
N ASN A 182 -9.09 1.91 10.23
CA ASN A 182 -9.96 2.45 11.28
C ASN A 182 -10.52 3.83 10.92
N GLU A 183 -9.68 4.73 10.41
CA GLU A 183 -10.11 6.06 9.96
C GLU A 183 -11.08 5.97 8.79
N LEU A 184 -10.82 5.04 7.85
CA LEU A 184 -11.73 4.76 6.76
C LEU A 184 -13.10 4.30 7.28
N ARG A 185 -13.11 3.34 8.21
CA ARG A 185 -14.37 2.82 8.78
C ARG A 185 -15.20 3.94 9.39
N ILE A 186 -14.59 4.76 10.25
CA ILE A 186 -15.26 5.90 10.90
C ILE A 186 -15.79 6.89 9.86
N SER A 187 -14.98 7.22 8.86
CA SER A 187 -15.35 8.17 7.81
C SER A 187 -16.44 7.62 6.89
N LEU A 188 -16.42 6.32 6.56
CA LEU A 188 -17.47 5.66 5.77
C LEU A 188 -18.79 5.60 6.53
N ASP A 189 -18.77 5.16 7.79
CA ASP A 189 -19.96 5.11 8.65
C ASP A 189 -20.59 6.50 8.75
N ARG A 190 -19.77 7.54 8.97
CA ARG A 190 -20.23 8.92 9.02
C ARG A 190 -20.73 9.44 7.67
N SER A 191 -20.09 9.06 6.57
CA SER A 191 -20.53 9.43 5.22
C SER A 191 -21.91 8.87 4.92
N MET A 192 -22.16 7.60 5.25
CA MET A 192 -23.46 6.97 5.03
C MET A 192 -24.57 7.58 5.90
N GLN A 193 -24.23 8.12 7.07
CA GLN A 193 -25.19 8.86 7.91
C GLN A 193 -25.53 10.24 7.33
N LEU A 194 -24.53 10.95 6.81
CA LEU A 194 -24.69 12.34 6.33
C LEU A 194 -25.17 12.44 4.89
N TYR A 195 -24.93 11.41 4.08
CA TYR A 195 -25.23 11.36 2.64
C TYR A 195 -26.12 10.17 2.32
N PRO A 196 -27.46 10.32 2.43
CA PRO A 196 -28.43 9.26 2.14
C PRO A 196 -28.41 8.79 0.68
N ASP A 197 -27.86 9.60 -0.22
CA ASP A 197 -27.60 9.34 -1.64
C ASP A 197 -26.46 8.33 -1.86
N LEU A 198 -25.60 8.08 -0.86
CA LEU A 198 -24.62 7.01 -0.90
C LEU A 198 -25.27 5.67 -0.54
N LYS A 199 -25.19 4.71 -1.46
CA LYS A 199 -25.74 3.36 -1.33
C LYS A 199 -24.63 2.32 -1.31
N VAL A 200 -24.95 1.15 -0.76
CA VAL A 200 -24.04 0.01 -0.67
C VAL A 200 -24.67 -1.20 -1.33
N VAL A 201 -23.90 -1.87 -2.19
CA VAL A 201 -24.25 -3.19 -2.73
C VAL A 201 -23.27 -4.22 -2.19
N LYS A 202 -23.79 -5.37 -1.78
CA LYS A 202 -22.98 -6.52 -1.35
C LYS A 202 -22.92 -7.54 -2.48
N LEU A 203 -21.71 -7.94 -2.85
CA LEU A 203 -21.46 -8.99 -3.84
C LEU A 203 -21.00 -10.25 -3.10
N PHE A 204 -21.68 -11.38 -3.35
CA PHE A 204 -21.42 -12.68 -2.70
C PHE A 204 -21.44 -12.63 -1.16
N ASP A 205 -22.20 -11.68 -0.58
CA ASP A 205 -22.24 -11.35 0.86
C ASP A 205 -20.90 -11.01 1.53
N ALA A 206 -19.80 -11.01 0.79
CA ALA A 206 -18.45 -10.83 1.30
C ALA A 206 -17.85 -9.47 0.90
N TYR A 207 -18.20 -8.95 -0.29
CA TYR A 207 -17.60 -7.73 -0.82
C TYR A 207 -18.59 -6.58 -0.82
N ARG A 208 -18.25 -5.50 -0.13
CA ARG A 208 -19.04 -4.27 -0.09
C ARG A 208 -18.52 -3.29 -1.14
N TYR A 209 -19.43 -2.74 -1.93
CA TYR A 209 -19.15 -1.68 -2.87
C TYR A 209 -20.10 -0.51 -2.67
N LEU A 210 -19.61 0.71 -2.88
CA LEU A 210 -20.38 1.94 -2.79
C LEU A 210 -20.73 2.45 -4.18
N TYR A 211 -21.90 3.09 -4.27
CA TYR A 211 -22.40 3.80 -5.44
C TYR A 211 -23.30 4.96 -5.01
N HIS A 212 -23.52 5.93 -5.88
CA HIS A 212 -24.40 7.07 -5.67
C HIS A 212 -25.80 6.78 -6.25
N ASP A 213 -26.88 7.31 -5.68
CA ASP A 213 -28.27 7.02 -6.10
C ASP A 213 -28.62 7.40 -7.55
N ARG A 214 -27.93 8.38 -8.13
CA ARG A 214 -27.95 8.74 -9.56
C ARG A 214 -27.51 7.61 -10.51
N PHE A 215 -26.92 6.54 -9.99
CA PHE A 215 -26.56 5.36 -10.77
C PHE A 215 -27.85 4.64 -11.22
N SER A 216 -28.14 4.69 -12.53
CA SER A 216 -29.39 4.11 -13.06
C SER A 216 -29.48 2.60 -12.75
N PRO A 217 -30.70 2.05 -12.57
CA PRO A 217 -30.86 0.62 -12.29
C PRO A 217 -30.23 -0.30 -13.34
N GLU A 218 -30.32 0.08 -14.62
CA GLU A 218 -29.75 -0.67 -15.74
C GLU A 218 -28.22 -0.67 -15.69
N ASP A 219 -27.61 0.51 -15.50
CA ASP A 219 -26.16 0.62 -15.39
C ASP A 219 -25.67 -0.10 -14.13
N LEU A 220 -26.41 -0.01 -13.01
CA LEU A 220 -26.05 -0.65 -11.74
C LEU A 220 -26.02 -2.17 -11.91
N SER A 221 -27.04 -2.75 -12.55
CA SER A 221 -27.10 -4.18 -12.87
C SER A 221 -25.90 -4.62 -13.72
N ALA A 222 -25.57 -3.86 -14.77
CA ALA A 222 -24.42 -4.12 -15.62
C ALA A 222 -23.08 -4.03 -14.83
N ALA A 223 -22.91 -3.00 -14.01
CA ALA A 223 -21.72 -2.80 -13.20
C ALA A 223 -21.55 -3.89 -12.13
N VAL A 224 -22.65 -4.32 -11.51
CA VAL A 224 -22.69 -5.47 -10.59
C VAL A 224 -22.27 -6.74 -11.32
N HIS A 225 -22.84 -7.03 -12.49
CA HIS A 225 -22.49 -8.22 -13.27
C HIS A 225 -21.01 -8.22 -13.68
N MET A 226 -20.50 -7.10 -14.21
CA MET A 226 -19.08 -6.96 -14.53
C MET A 226 -18.18 -7.16 -13.30
N LYS A 227 -18.57 -6.59 -12.15
CA LYS A 227 -17.78 -6.73 -10.92
C LYS A 227 -17.83 -8.14 -10.35
N LYS A 228 -18.98 -8.83 -10.38
CA LYS A 228 -19.10 -10.24 -10.01
C LYS A 228 -18.18 -11.10 -10.88
N ASN A 229 -18.17 -10.90 -12.19
CA ASN A 229 -17.29 -11.62 -13.10
C ASN A 229 -15.80 -11.32 -12.85
N TYR A 230 -15.45 -10.06 -12.58
CA TYR A 230 -14.08 -9.72 -12.17
C TYR A 230 -13.67 -10.41 -10.86
N ILE A 231 -14.56 -10.47 -9.86
CA ILE A 231 -14.29 -11.16 -8.60
C ILE A 231 -14.11 -12.65 -8.83
N ARG A 232 -14.98 -13.30 -9.63
CA ARG A 232 -14.82 -14.71 -10.02
C ARG A 232 -13.45 -14.98 -10.65
N LEU A 233 -13.04 -14.14 -11.59
CA LEU A 233 -11.75 -14.29 -12.26
C LEU A 233 -10.56 -14.02 -11.34
N SER A 234 -10.63 -13.04 -10.45
CA SER A 234 -9.49 -12.61 -9.61
C SER A 234 -9.42 -13.28 -8.23
N LYS A 235 -10.53 -13.84 -7.75
CA LYS A 235 -10.68 -14.44 -6.40
C LYS A 235 -11.19 -15.87 -6.44
N GLY A 236 -11.48 -16.42 -7.62
CA GLY A 236 -11.88 -17.81 -7.79
C GLY A 236 -10.71 -18.79 -7.68
N ALA A 237 -11.07 -20.08 -7.65
CA ALA A 237 -10.13 -21.18 -7.44
C ALA A 237 -9.05 -21.21 -8.52
N ASP A 238 -9.38 -21.02 -9.79
CA ASP A 238 -8.41 -21.08 -10.89
C ASP A 238 -7.28 -20.07 -10.76
N ASN A 239 -7.58 -18.84 -10.31
CA ASN A 239 -6.56 -17.81 -10.10
C ASN A 239 -5.63 -18.17 -8.94
N ARG A 240 -6.21 -18.63 -7.81
CA ARG A 240 -5.44 -19.10 -6.66
C ARG A 240 -4.56 -20.29 -7.03
N ILE A 241 -5.10 -21.28 -7.73
CA ILE A 241 -4.38 -22.48 -8.15
C ILE A 241 -3.27 -22.11 -9.14
N GLY A 242 -3.52 -21.14 -10.03
CA GLY A 242 -2.52 -20.58 -10.94
C GLY A 242 -1.30 -20.01 -10.22
N HIS A 243 -1.52 -19.12 -9.26
CA HIS A 243 -0.44 -18.57 -8.45
C HIS A 243 0.26 -19.65 -7.61
N ASN A 244 -0.50 -20.60 -7.05
CA ASN A 244 0.08 -21.71 -6.31
C ASN A 244 0.95 -22.63 -7.21
N TRP A 245 0.61 -22.77 -8.48
CA TRP A 245 1.40 -23.51 -9.47
C TRP A 245 2.74 -22.84 -9.76
N GLU A 246 2.76 -21.50 -9.87
CA GLU A 246 3.98 -20.71 -9.96
C GLU A 246 4.88 -20.99 -8.74
N ALA A 247 4.34 -20.88 -7.52
CA ALA A 247 5.09 -21.13 -6.30
C ALA A 247 5.63 -22.57 -6.18
N VAL A 248 4.85 -23.59 -6.56
CA VAL A 248 5.36 -24.98 -6.59
C VAL A 248 6.54 -25.10 -7.55
N THR A 249 6.40 -24.53 -8.76
CA THR A 249 7.44 -24.60 -9.80
C THR A 249 8.71 -23.92 -9.32
N GLU A 250 8.59 -22.71 -8.76
CA GLU A 250 9.72 -21.98 -8.17
C GLU A 250 10.37 -22.77 -7.04
N TRP A 251 9.59 -23.40 -6.16
CA TRP A 251 10.12 -24.22 -5.08
C TRP A 251 11.03 -25.33 -5.61
N PHE A 252 10.61 -26.05 -6.66
CA PHE A 252 11.45 -27.08 -7.27
C PHE A 252 12.71 -26.49 -7.90
N ILE A 253 12.60 -25.38 -8.62
CA ILE A 253 13.77 -24.75 -9.24
C ILE A 253 14.76 -24.32 -8.15
N ASP A 254 14.31 -23.54 -7.17
CA ASP A 254 15.12 -23.08 -6.04
C ASP A 254 15.79 -24.27 -5.30
N LYS A 255 15.10 -25.41 -5.15
CA LYS A 255 15.61 -26.59 -4.43
C LYS A 255 16.65 -27.40 -5.24
N PHE A 256 16.47 -27.51 -6.55
CA PHE A 256 17.25 -28.44 -7.38
C PHE A 256 18.32 -27.77 -8.25
N THR A 257 18.32 -26.44 -8.39
CA THR A 257 19.38 -25.72 -9.10
C THR A 257 20.43 -25.19 -8.12
N THR A 258 21.12 -26.11 -7.42
CA THR A 258 22.17 -25.77 -6.46
C THR A 258 23.32 -25.01 -7.15
N GLY A 259 23.73 -23.88 -6.57
CA GLY A 259 24.78 -23.02 -7.13
C GLY A 259 24.29 -22.08 -8.24
N ALA A 260 22.99 -22.04 -8.52
CA ALA A 260 22.43 -21.06 -9.45
C ALA A 260 22.43 -19.65 -8.86
N LYS A 261 22.63 -18.65 -9.72
CA LYS A 261 22.45 -17.24 -9.37
C LYS A 261 21.07 -16.78 -9.83
N PHE A 262 20.19 -16.52 -8.87
CA PHE A 262 18.84 -16.03 -9.13
C PHE A 262 18.83 -14.52 -9.33
N VAL A 263 18.15 -14.06 -10.38
CA VAL A 263 17.94 -12.64 -10.64
C VAL A 263 16.77 -12.14 -9.80
N THR A 264 16.89 -10.91 -9.29
CA THR A 264 15.81 -10.18 -8.63
C THR A 264 15.73 -8.76 -9.17
N GLN A 265 14.54 -8.16 -9.12
CA GLN A 265 14.26 -6.82 -9.61
C GLN A 265 13.45 -6.02 -8.58
N ASN A 266 13.90 -4.80 -8.28
CA ASN A 266 13.17 -3.89 -7.40
C ASN A 266 12.05 -3.18 -8.17
N HIS A 267 10.81 -3.41 -7.75
CA HIS A 267 9.62 -2.82 -8.37
C HIS A 267 9.18 -1.55 -7.63
N ARG A 268 8.91 -0.47 -8.38
CA ARG A 268 8.67 0.89 -7.84
C ARG A 268 7.60 1.00 -6.74
N ASN A 269 6.61 0.09 -6.73
CA ASN A 269 5.46 0.18 -5.83
C ASN A 269 5.37 -0.97 -4.81
N GLY A 270 6.37 -1.86 -4.75
CA GLY A 270 6.39 -3.01 -3.82
C GLY A 270 5.25 -4.04 -3.99
N GLY A 271 4.36 -3.85 -4.97
CA GLY A 271 3.19 -4.71 -5.21
C GLY A 271 3.46 -5.95 -6.07
N MET A 272 4.69 -6.13 -6.55
CA MET A 272 5.13 -7.28 -7.35
C MET A 272 6.31 -7.93 -6.65
N ASP A 273 6.34 -9.27 -6.61
CA ASP A 273 7.43 -10.03 -6.02
C ASP A 273 8.76 -9.69 -6.74
N PRO A 274 9.85 -9.36 -6.03
CA PRO A 274 11.15 -9.11 -6.65
C PRO A 274 11.70 -10.25 -7.51
N ARG A 275 11.20 -11.47 -7.33
CA ARG A 275 11.57 -12.65 -8.12
C ARG A 275 10.99 -12.62 -9.53
N ARG A 276 9.85 -11.95 -9.73
CA ARG A 276 9.20 -11.75 -11.03
C ARG A 276 9.94 -10.66 -11.78
N ILE A 277 10.34 -10.98 -13.01
CA ILE A 277 11.22 -10.11 -13.80
C ILE A 277 10.44 -9.49 -14.96
N ILE A 278 10.53 -8.17 -15.08
CA ILE A 278 10.02 -7.42 -16.21
C ILE A 278 11.11 -7.32 -17.27
N LEU A 279 10.87 -7.99 -18.40
CA LEU A 279 11.66 -7.89 -19.62
C LEU A 279 11.25 -6.67 -20.44
N HIS A 280 12.21 -5.84 -20.80
CA HIS A 280 11.99 -4.74 -21.73
C HIS A 280 12.02 -5.24 -23.17
N LEU A 281 10.95 -5.00 -23.91
CA LEU A 281 10.79 -5.40 -25.29
C LEU A 281 11.19 -4.28 -26.24
N ILE A 282 11.88 -4.62 -27.32
CA ILE A 282 12.22 -3.67 -28.39
C ILE A 282 11.06 -3.51 -29.40
N LYS A 283 10.12 -4.45 -29.43
CA LYS A 283 8.87 -4.36 -30.20
C LYS A 283 7.73 -5.04 -29.44
N SER A 284 6.50 -4.76 -29.86
CA SER A 284 5.33 -5.39 -29.24
C SER A 284 5.20 -6.89 -29.56
N VAL A 285 4.84 -7.70 -28.57
CA VAL A 285 4.63 -9.16 -28.69
C VAL A 285 3.34 -9.56 -27.97
N GLY A 286 2.41 -10.24 -28.66
CA GLY A 286 1.22 -10.80 -28.01
C GLY A 286 0.33 -9.78 -27.29
N GLY A 287 0.25 -8.54 -27.80
CA GLY A 287 -0.47 -7.44 -27.15
C GLY A 287 0.33 -6.67 -26.09
N ARG A 288 1.52 -7.15 -25.71
CA ARG A 288 2.45 -6.46 -24.81
C ARG A 288 3.22 -5.41 -25.60
N ARG A 289 3.11 -4.13 -25.21
CA ARG A 289 3.67 -3.01 -25.99
C ARG A 289 5.17 -2.80 -25.78
N ARG A 290 5.62 -2.74 -24.53
CA ARG A 290 7.01 -2.40 -24.16
C ARG A 290 7.64 -3.34 -23.15
N ASN A 291 6.84 -4.07 -22.40
CA ASN A 291 7.31 -4.89 -21.28
C ASN A 291 6.58 -6.23 -21.31
N ALA A 292 7.28 -7.30 -20.95
CA ALA A 292 6.69 -8.60 -20.63
C ALA A 292 7.17 -9.05 -19.25
N GLU A 293 6.31 -9.76 -18.53
CA GLU A 293 6.65 -10.35 -17.24
C GLU A 293 7.01 -11.82 -17.45
N VAL A 294 8.05 -12.29 -16.75
CA VAL A 294 8.43 -13.69 -16.64
C VAL A 294 8.58 -14.05 -15.17
N ASP A 295 8.30 -15.32 -14.84
CA ASP A 295 8.16 -15.76 -13.45
C ASP A 295 9.51 -15.81 -12.73
N ARG A 296 10.56 -16.30 -13.40
CA ARG A 296 11.88 -16.46 -12.79
C ARG A 296 13.00 -16.39 -13.82
N ILE A 297 14.17 -15.87 -13.42
CA ILE A 297 15.41 -15.97 -14.20
C ILE A 297 16.54 -16.42 -13.28
N TRP A 298 17.33 -17.38 -13.73
CA TRP A 298 18.52 -17.83 -13.01
C TRP A 298 19.64 -18.27 -13.95
N GLU A 299 20.87 -18.08 -13.50
CA GLU A 299 22.08 -18.46 -14.23
C GLU A 299 22.70 -19.70 -13.60
N VAL A 300 23.04 -20.69 -14.41
CA VAL A 300 23.77 -21.90 -14.00
C VAL A 300 25.10 -21.93 -14.75
N THR A 301 26.20 -22.15 -14.05
CA THR A 301 27.52 -22.34 -14.67
C THR A 301 27.87 -23.83 -14.65
N PRO A 302 27.80 -24.56 -15.78
CA PRO A 302 27.95 -26.02 -15.79
C PRO A 302 29.36 -26.51 -15.43
N GLY A 303 30.37 -25.64 -15.54
CA GLY A 303 31.75 -25.95 -15.23
C GLY A 303 32.63 -24.71 -15.28
N VAL A 304 33.84 -24.79 -14.73
CA VAL A 304 34.75 -23.64 -14.52
C VAL A 304 35.08 -22.89 -15.82
N PHE A 305 35.09 -23.58 -16.96
CA PHE A 305 35.43 -23.02 -18.27
C PHE A 305 34.21 -22.75 -19.17
N SER A 306 33.00 -23.02 -18.67
CA SER A 306 31.77 -22.86 -19.45
C SER A 306 31.16 -21.48 -19.21
N ALA A 307 30.64 -20.85 -20.26
CA ALA A 307 29.83 -19.66 -20.10
C ALA A 307 28.56 -19.98 -19.29
N PRO A 308 28.08 -19.06 -18.44
CA PRO A 308 26.82 -19.24 -17.73
C PRO A 308 25.65 -19.44 -18.69
N ILE A 309 24.77 -20.38 -18.38
CA ILE A 309 23.50 -20.60 -19.05
C ILE A 309 22.43 -19.84 -18.27
N THR A 310 21.77 -18.89 -18.94
CA THR A 310 20.63 -18.16 -18.38
C THR A 310 19.35 -18.90 -18.68
N ASN A 311 18.60 -19.26 -17.66
CA ASN A 311 17.29 -19.89 -17.78
C ASN A 311 16.21 -18.85 -17.51
N ILE A 312 15.19 -18.81 -18.37
CA ILE A 312 14.03 -17.91 -18.25
C ILE A 312 12.80 -18.78 -18.11
N LEU A 313 12.08 -18.66 -17.00
CA LEU A 313 10.88 -19.44 -16.71
C LEU A 313 9.61 -18.67 -17.05
N SER A 314 8.68 -19.36 -17.69
CA SER A 314 7.26 -19.03 -17.65
C SER A 314 6.42 -20.18 -17.13
N CYS A 315 5.49 -19.87 -16.25
CA CYS A 315 4.56 -20.77 -15.61
C CYS A 315 3.16 -20.57 -16.18
N LYS A 316 2.43 -21.67 -16.41
CA LYS A 316 1.01 -21.60 -16.76
C LYS A 316 0.20 -22.74 -16.17
N TRP A 317 -0.81 -22.38 -15.39
CA TRP A 317 -1.86 -23.32 -15.03
C TRP A 317 -2.85 -23.51 -16.20
N GLY A 318 -3.26 -24.76 -16.43
CA GLY A 318 -4.12 -25.15 -17.55
C GLY A 318 -3.38 -25.83 -18.71
N LEU A 319 -4.10 -25.95 -19.84
CA LEU A 319 -3.64 -26.64 -21.04
C LEU A 319 -2.83 -25.71 -21.94
N VAL A 320 -1.53 -25.99 -22.09
CA VAL A 320 -0.63 -25.22 -22.94
C VAL A 320 -0.69 -25.71 -24.39
N ASN A 321 -0.59 -24.76 -25.32
CA ASN A 321 -0.67 -25.00 -26.76
C ASN A 321 0.48 -24.29 -27.50
N LYS A 322 0.60 -24.51 -28.82
CA LYS A 322 1.65 -23.91 -29.66
C LYS A 322 1.67 -22.39 -29.56
N LYS A 323 0.50 -21.74 -29.53
CA LYS A 323 0.41 -20.27 -29.43
C LYS A 323 1.07 -19.76 -28.15
N HIS A 324 0.89 -20.45 -27.02
CA HIS A 324 1.54 -20.08 -25.76
C HIS A 324 3.07 -20.25 -25.83
N VAL A 325 3.53 -21.34 -26.42
CA VAL A 325 4.97 -21.62 -26.63
C VAL A 325 5.61 -20.56 -27.52
N ASP A 326 4.97 -20.23 -28.64
CA ASP A 326 5.45 -19.21 -29.57
C ASP A 326 5.46 -17.82 -28.94
N ASP A 327 4.39 -17.44 -28.22
CA ASP A 327 4.30 -16.15 -27.54
C ASP A 327 5.45 -15.97 -26.55
N PHE A 328 5.77 -17.00 -25.76
CA PHE A 328 6.89 -16.97 -24.82
C PHE A 328 8.26 -16.86 -25.52
N LEU A 329 8.48 -17.65 -26.58
CA LEU A 329 9.72 -17.56 -27.35
C LEU A 329 9.90 -16.19 -28.02
N GLU A 330 8.82 -15.60 -28.53
CA GLU A 330 8.86 -14.24 -29.08
C GLU A 330 9.14 -13.20 -27.98
N VAL A 331 8.61 -13.37 -26.77
CA VAL A 331 8.94 -12.50 -25.62
C VAL A 331 10.45 -12.52 -25.34
N ILE A 332 11.08 -13.69 -25.30
CA ILE A 332 12.53 -13.80 -25.08
C ILE A 332 13.29 -13.17 -26.26
N ARG A 333 12.95 -13.55 -27.49
CA ARG A 333 13.59 -13.07 -28.73
C ARG A 333 13.57 -11.55 -28.85
N TRP A 334 12.44 -10.90 -28.54
CA TRP A 334 12.29 -9.45 -28.66
C TRP A 334 12.59 -8.69 -27.38
N SER A 335 13.05 -9.39 -26.34
CA SER A 335 13.63 -8.72 -25.17
C SER A 335 14.96 -8.05 -25.54
N LYS A 336 15.25 -6.94 -24.86
CA LYS A 336 16.51 -6.20 -24.99
C LYS A 336 17.69 -7.02 -24.47
N ASP A 337 17.49 -7.73 -23.37
CA ASP A 337 18.56 -8.37 -22.63
C ASP A 337 18.87 -9.79 -23.09
N TYR A 338 17.88 -10.50 -23.66
CA TYR A 338 18.00 -11.92 -24.03
C TYR A 338 17.82 -12.22 -25.52
N GLY A 339 17.47 -11.20 -26.31
CA GLY A 339 17.50 -11.26 -27.78
C GLY A 339 18.76 -10.62 -28.38
N VAL A 340 19.16 -11.07 -29.58
CA VAL A 340 20.29 -10.53 -30.34
C VAL A 340 19.95 -10.42 -31.82
N ASP A 341 20.39 -9.35 -32.47
CA ASP A 341 20.25 -9.20 -33.91
C ASP A 341 21.38 -9.93 -34.63
N THR A 342 21.03 -10.84 -35.55
CA THR A 342 21.95 -11.53 -36.46
C THR A 342 21.65 -11.10 -37.91
N PRO A 343 22.54 -11.42 -38.87
CA PRO A 343 22.26 -11.17 -40.30
C PRO A 343 20.96 -11.83 -40.80
N GLU A 344 20.55 -12.95 -40.21
CA GLU A 344 19.36 -13.72 -40.56
C GLU A 344 18.07 -13.22 -39.87
N GLY A 345 18.21 -12.28 -38.94
CA GLY A 345 17.13 -11.69 -38.17
C GLY A 345 17.40 -11.72 -36.68
N ARG A 346 16.40 -11.38 -35.87
CA ARG A 346 16.56 -11.40 -34.41
C ARG A 346 16.37 -12.81 -33.86
N GLU A 347 17.32 -13.25 -33.07
CA GLU A 347 17.35 -14.56 -32.44
C GLU A 347 17.45 -14.46 -30.91
N ILE A 348 17.26 -15.59 -30.22
CA ILE A 348 17.51 -15.70 -28.78
C ILE A 348 19.03 -15.80 -28.60
N LYS A 349 19.60 -15.05 -27.65
CA LYS A 349 21.04 -15.08 -27.37
C LYS A 349 21.51 -16.50 -27.08
N ASN A 350 22.70 -16.83 -27.59
CA ASN A 350 23.33 -18.10 -27.28
C ASN A 350 23.62 -18.18 -25.78
N GLY A 351 23.35 -19.35 -25.16
CA GLY A 351 23.40 -19.51 -23.70
C GLY A 351 22.13 -19.09 -22.94
N VAL A 352 21.08 -18.63 -23.64
CA VAL A 352 19.75 -18.43 -23.04
C VAL A 352 18.86 -19.63 -23.34
N LEU A 353 18.29 -20.25 -22.29
CA LEU A 353 17.35 -21.35 -22.38
C LEU A 353 15.98 -20.90 -21.87
N GLY A 354 14.95 -21.09 -22.68
CA GLY A 354 13.56 -20.94 -22.22
C GLY A 354 13.13 -22.19 -21.45
N VAL A 355 12.46 -22.00 -20.31
CA VAL A 355 11.83 -23.04 -19.52
C VAL A 355 10.35 -22.72 -19.41
N PHE A 356 9.49 -23.63 -19.83
CA PHE A 356 8.04 -23.47 -19.76
C PHE A 356 7.45 -24.54 -18.85
N ALA A 357 6.96 -24.14 -17.67
CA ALA A 357 6.34 -25.03 -16.71
C ALA A 357 4.82 -24.96 -16.79
N ALA A 358 4.18 -26.09 -17.03
CA ALA A 358 2.72 -26.15 -17.11
C ALA A 358 2.12 -27.36 -16.42
N SER A 359 0.87 -27.19 -15.98
CA SER A 359 0.12 -28.32 -15.41
C SER A 359 -0.10 -29.44 -16.43
N ALA A 360 -0.28 -29.10 -17.71
CA ALA A 360 -0.38 -30.01 -18.84
C ALA A 360 -0.09 -29.30 -20.17
N PHE A 361 0.48 -30.04 -21.12
CA PHE A 361 0.60 -29.63 -22.52
C PHE A 361 -0.39 -30.42 -23.37
N ASN A 362 -0.97 -29.81 -24.40
CA ASN A 362 -1.93 -30.48 -25.26
C ASN A 362 -1.28 -31.65 -26.03
N PRO A 363 -1.58 -32.91 -25.69
CA PRO A 363 -0.93 -34.05 -26.32
C PRO A 363 -1.43 -34.29 -27.75
N ARG A 364 -2.58 -33.71 -28.13
CA ARG A 364 -3.18 -33.85 -29.46
C ARG A 364 -2.74 -32.76 -30.42
N GLU A 365 -2.02 -31.75 -29.92
CA GLU A 365 -1.55 -30.66 -30.76
C GLU A 365 -0.34 -31.08 -31.57
N ASN A 366 -0.48 -30.97 -32.88
CA ASN A 366 0.56 -31.22 -33.84
C ASN A 366 0.92 -29.93 -34.56
N VAL A 367 2.21 -29.71 -34.75
CA VAL A 367 2.75 -28.56 -35.46
C VAL A 367 3.17 -28.99 -36.86
N HIS A 368 2.59 -28.36 -37.86
CA HIS A 368 3.00 -28.53 -39.25
C HIS A 368 4.22 -27.68 -39.55
N LEU A 369 5.26 -28.34 -40.05
CA LEU A 369 6.48 -27.68 -40.50
C LEU A 369 6.37 -27.27 -41.97
N LYS A 370 7.30 -26.40 -42.42
CA LYS A 370 7.34 -25.93 -43.81
C LYS A 370 7.60 -27.05 -44.82
N ASP A 371 8.23 -28.15 -44.39
CA ASP A 371 8.49 -29.35 -45.18
C ASP A 371 7.27 -30.31 -45.27
N GLY A 372 6.12 -29.93 -44.70
CA GLY A 372 4.90 -30.73 -44.68
C GLY A 372 4.85 -31.80 -43.58
N SER A 373 5.94 -32.01 -42.83
CA SER A 373 5.94 -32.95 -41.71
C SER A 373 5.13 -32.43 -40.51
N LYS A 374 4.58 -33.36 -39.73
CA LYS A 374 3.87 -33.07 -38.47
C LYS A 374 4.70 -33.57 -37.30
N ILE A 375 4.91 -32.70 -36.32
CA ILE A 375 5.60 -33.04 -35.08
C ILE A 375 4.73 -32.69 -33.88
N THR A 376 4.94 -33.35 -32.75
CA THR A 376 4.21 -33.04 -31.51
C THR A 376 4.66 -31.68 -30.95
N LEU A 377 3.84 -31.07 -30.08
CA LEU A 377 4.21 -29.83 -29.39
C LEU A 377 5.53 -29.95 -28.61
N ALA A 378 5.79 -31.11 -27.99
CA ALA A 378 7.04 -31.36 -27.25
C ALA A 378 8.25 -31.40 -28.18
N GLN A 379 8.14 -32.08 -29.34
CA GLN A 379 9.18 -32.09 -30.36
C GLN A 379 9.42 -30.69 -30.94
N TYR A 380 8.35 -29.92 -31.13
CA TYR A 380 8.44 -28.53 -31.59
C TYR A 380 9.19 -27.65 -30.59
N ALA A 381 8.85 -27.73 -29.30
CA ALA A 381 9.54 -27.00 -28.24
C ALA A 381 11.03 -27.37 -28.15
N ALA A 382 11.36 -28.66 -28.19
CA ALA A 382 12.73 -29.15 -28.17
C ALA A 382 13.58 -28.59 -29.33
N ARG A 383 13.02 -28.53 -30.55
CA ARG A 383 13.69 -27.93 -31.73
C ARG A 383 13.90 -26.42 -31.63
N ARG A 384 13.26 -25.76 -30.67
CA ARG A 384 13.35 -24.30 -30.43
C ARG A 384 14.14 -23.96 -29.17
N HIS A 385 14.89 -24.92 -28.63
CA HIS A 385 15.64 -24.75 -27.38
C HIS A 385 14.72 -24.29 -26.22
N LEU A 386 13.52 -24.86 -26.15
CA LEU A 386 12.58 -24.66 -25.06
C LEU A 386 12.42 -25.95 -24.26
N GLN A 387 12.74 -25.90 -22.98
CA GLN A 387 12.50 -26.99 -22.04
C GLN A 387 11.05 -26.92 -21.55
N LEU A 388 10.31 -28.02 -21.69
CA LEU A 388 8.97 -28.15 -21.11
C LEU A 388 9.07 -28.90 -19.80
N ILE A 389 8.43 -28.38 -18.75
CA ILE A 389 8.31 -29.03 -17.45
C ILE A 389 6.83 -29.23 -17.14
N THR A 390 6.46 -30.45 -16.77
CA THR A 390 5.10 -30.86 -16.46
C THR A 390 4.92 -31.09 -14.97
N ALA A 391 3.67 -31.08 -14.52
CA ALA A 391 3.34 -31.54 -13.19
C ALA A 391 3.74 -33.01 -12.93
N ALA A 392 3.82 -33.84 -13.98
CA ALA A 392 4.25 -35.23 -13.84
C ALA A 392 5.74 -35.32 -13.46
N ASP A 393 6.58 -34.45 -14.01
CA ASP A 393 8.01 -34.39 -13.70
C ASP A 393 8.23 -34.03 -12.22
N PHE A 394 7.49 -33.05 -11.69
CA PHE A 394 7.54 -32.72 -10.27
C PHE A 394 7.00 -33.84 -9.37
N ASN A 395 5.93 -34.50 -9.77
CA ASN A 395 5.39 -35.65 -9.05
C ASN A 395 6.36 -36.83 -9.04
N GLU A 396 7.20 -37.00 -10.07
CA GLU A 396 8.30 -37.96 -10.05
C GLU A 396 9.32 -37.63 -8.97
N LYS A 397 9.73 -36.37 -8.84
CA LYS A 397 10.64 -35.94 -7.76
C LYS A 397 10.07 -36.12 -6.35
N LEU A 398 8.77 -35.89 -6.16
CA LEU A 398 8.11 -36.23 -4.88
C LEU A 398 8.15 -37.74 -4.60
N ARG A 399 7.93 -38.58 -5.61
CA ARG A 399 7.97 -40.04 -5.49
C ARG A 399 9.38 -40.55 -5.20
N GLU A 400 10.39 -40.05 -5.92
CA GLU A 400 11.81 -40.33 -5.66
C GLU A 400 12.20 -39.99 -4.21
N ARG A 401 11.61 -38.93 -3.65
CA ARG A 401 11.84 -38.53 -2.25
C ARG A 401 11.14 -39.43 -1.23
N GLY A 402 10.19 -40.25 -1.65
CA GLY A 402 9.42 -41.18 -0.80
C GLY A 402 7.97 -40.78 -0.55
N ALA A 403 7.45 -39.72 -1.19
CA ALA A 403 6.06 -39.32 -0.99
C ALA A 403 5.09 -40.33 -1.64
N GLU A 404 3.97 -40.59 -0.97
CA GLU A 404 2.90 -41.47 -1.47
C GLU A 404 2.34 -40.97 -2.80
N LYS A 405 2.04 -41.87 -3.74
CA LYS A 405 1.45 -41.57 -5.07
C LYS A 405 0.17 -40.73 -5.00
N TYR A 406 -0.56 -40.78 -3.88
CA TYR A 406 -1.74 -39.96 -3.65
C TYR A 406 -1.41 -38.46 -3.57
N VAL A 407 -0.23 -38.10 -3.06
CA VAL A 407 0.20 -36.71 -2.87
C VAL A 407 0.82 -36.20 -4.17
N THR A 408 0.17 -35.22 -4.80
CA THR A 408 0.64 -34.64 -6.05
C THR A 408 0.72 -33.12 -5.94
N VAL A 409 1.58 -32.50 -6.75
CA VAL A 409 1.71 -31.05 -6.82
C VAL A 409 0.39 -30.36 -7.17
N GLN A 410 -0.44 -30.97 -8.02
CA GLN A 410 -1.75 -30.43 -8.34
C GLN A 410 -2.68 -30.42 -7.12
N LYS A 411 -2.62 -31.44 -6.25
CA LYS A 411 -3.40 -31.45 -5.00
C LYS A 411 -2.86 -30.45 -3.99
N ILE A 412 -1.53 -30.28 -3.92
CA ILE A 412 -0.90 -29.27 -3.07
C ILE A 412 -1.34 -27.86 -3.50
N CYS A 413 -1.34 -27.58 -4.81
CA CYS A 413 -1.81 -26.30 -5.35
C CYS A 413 -3.29 -26.04 -5.02
N ARG A 414 -4.15 -27.06 -5.14
CA ARG A 414 -5.58 -26.95 -4.79
C ARG A 414 -5.81 -26.77 -3.28
N ALA A 415 -5.03 -27.46 -2.46
CA ALA A 415 -5.20 -27.44 -1.01
C ALA A 415 -4.72 -26.14 -0.36
N SER A 416 -3.74 -25.46 -0.95
CA SER A 416 -3.06 -24.31 -0.32
C SER A 416 -3.81 -23.00 -0.58
N LYS A 417 -3.95 -22.14 0.42
CA LYS A 417 -4.69 -20.86 0.25
C LYS A 417 -3.92 -19.80 -0.54
N ASN A 418 -2.58 -19.88 -0.55
CA ASN A 418 -1.69 -18.95 -1.24
C ASN A 418 -0.28 -19.54 -1.41
N GLU A 419 0.56 -18.84 -2.18
CA GLU A 419 1.95 -19.19 -2.51
C GLU A 419 2.79 -19.48 -1.26
N ALA A 420 2.69 -18.65 -0.21
CA ALA A 420 3.42 -18.86 1.03
C ALA A 420 3.02 -20.16 1.76
N GLU A 421 1.77 -20.60 1.64
CA GLU A 421 1.33 -21.88 2.19
C GLU A 421 1.80 -23.05 1.33
N VAL A 422 1.85 -22.89 0.00
CA VAL A 422 2.47 -23.87 -0.90
C VAL A 422 3.91 -24.15 -0.45
N MET A 423 4.73 -23.12 -0.27
CA MET A 423 6.14 -23.28 0.14
C MET A 423 6.25 -24.08 1.45
N ARG A 424 5.44 -23.71 2.46
CA ARG A 424 5.43 -24.44 3.76
C ARG A 424 4.99 -25.90 3.63
N VAL A 425 3.98 -26.17 2.81
CA VAL A 425 3.48 -27.54 2.58
C VAL A 425 4.51 -28.36 1.83
N MET A 426 5.15 -27.78 0.82
CA MET A 426 6.23 -28.40 0.06
C MET A 426 7.42 -28.73 0.96
N ASP A 427 7.88 -27.79 1.80
CA ASP A 427 8.96 -28.03 2.77
C ASP A 427 8.60 -29.15 3.75
N ALA A 428 7.40 -29.12 4.34
CA ALA A 428 6.96 -30.15 5.28
C ALA A 428 6.89 -31.55 4.65
N ILE A 429 6.38 -31.65 3.41
CA ILE A 429 6.35 -32.90 2.64
C ILE A 429 7.78 -33.35 2.30
N TRP A 430 8.65 -32.42 1.92
CA TRP A 430 10.02 -32.72 1.55
C TRP A 430 10.88 -33.18 2.73
N GLU A 431 10.65 -32.63 3.92
CA GLU A 431 11.35 -33.04 5.13
C GLU A 431 10.89 -34.42 5.62
N LYS A 432 9.58 -34.67 5.62
CA LYS A 432 8.96 -35.90 6.15
C LYS A 432 7.97 -36.53 5.15
N PRO A 433 8.47 -37.17 4.08
CA PRO A 433 7.63 -37.71 3.00
C PRO A 433 6.62 -38.77 3.48
N ASP A 434 6.95 -39.57 4.50
CA ASP A 434 6.04 -40.57 5.08
C ASP A 434 4.77 -39.95 5.67
N SER A 435 4.84 -38.68 6.09
CA SER A 435 3.71 -37.92 6.65
C SER A 435 2.98 -37.06 5.61
N ALA A 436 3.39 -37.12 4.33
CA ALA A 436 2.93 -36.19 3.29
C ALA A 436 1.42 -36.16 3.12
N ARG A 437 0.75 -37.32 3.20
CA ARG A 437 -0.71 -37.41 3.12
C ARG A 437 -1.39 -36.71 4.30
N GLY A 438 -0.83 -36.85 5.50
CA GLY A 438 -1.32 -36.17 6.70
C GLY A 438 -1.17 -34.65 6.59
N VAL A 439 -0.03 -34.17 6.08
CA VAL A 439 0.21 -32.73 5.82
C VAL A 439 -0.81 -32.18 4.82
N LEU A 440 -1.05 -32.90 3.71
CA LEU A 440 -2.01 -32.50 2.70
C LEU A 440 -3.45 -32.46 3.26
N GLN A 441 -3.87 -33.50 4.01
CA GLN A 441 -5.21 -33.55 4.59
C GLN A 441 -5.44 -32.45 5.63
N LYS A 442 -4.43 -32.18 6.47
CA LYS A 442 -4.48 -31.07 7.43
C LYS A 442 -4.65 -29.73 6.72
N THR A 443 -3.97 -29.53 5.60
CA THR A 443 -4.06 -28.31 4.79
C THR A 443 -5.45 -28.16 4.18
N LEU A 444 -6.01 -29.24 3.62
CA LEU A 444 -7.39 -29.25 3.09
C LEU A 444 -8.41 -28.88 4.17
N ASN A 445 -8.34 -29.51 5.34
CA ASN A 445 -9.28 -29.26 6.42
C ASN A 445 -9.19 -27.81 6.94
N LYS A 446 -7.96 -27.29 7.07
CA LYS A 446 -7.70 -25.91 7.50
C LYS A 446 -8.31 -24.87 6.55
N ASN A 447 -8.38 -25.17 5.26
CA ASN A 447 -8.83 -24.25 4.22
C ASN A 447 -10.27 -24.54 3.73
N ALA A 448 -11.03 -25.38 4.43
CA ALA A 448 -12.38 -25.77 3.99
C ALA A 448 -13.32 -24.57 3.76
N ASP A 449 -13.24 -23.54 4.59
CA ASP A 449 -14.09 -22.35 4.45
C ASP A 449 -13.76 -21.53 3.19
N LEU A 450 -12.49 -21.52 2.77
CA LEU A 450 -12.08 -20.91 1.50
C LEU A 450 -12.71 -21.64 0.32
N PHE A 451 -12.73 -22.98 0.35
CA PHE A 451 -13.27 -23.77 -0.75
C PHE A 451 -14.78 -23.60 -0.87
N LYS A 452 -15.50 -23.59 0.26
CA LYS A 452 -16.93 -23.25 0.28
C LYS A 452 -17.20 -21.85 -0.29
N PHE A 453 -16.32 -20.90 0.00
CA PHE A 453 -16.43 -19.56 -0.56
C PHE A 453 -16.20 -19.55 -2.07
N GLU A 454 -15.21 -20.28 -2.58
CA GLU A 454 -14.95 -20.41 -4.02
C GLU A 454 -16.10 -21.12 -4.75
N GLU A 455 -16.68 -22.16 -4.16
CA GLU A 455 -17.88 -22.82 -4.69
C GLU A 455 -19.04 -21.82 -4.85
N ARG A 456 -19.27 -20.95 -3.86
CA ARG A 456 -20.26 -19.86 -3.95
C ARG A 456 -19.94 -18.83 -5.05
N LEU A 457 -18.68 -18.64 -5.42
CA LEU A 457 -18.31 -17.77 -6.53
C LEU A 457 -18.65 -18.44 -7.88
N GLU A 458 -18.54 -19.76 -7.97
CA GLU A 458 -18.78 -20.54 -9.18
C GLU A 458 -20.26 -20.81 -9.43
N GLU A 459 -21.11 -20.76 -8.40
CA GLU A 459 -22.55 -20.81 -8.54
C GLU A 459 -23.02 -19.70 -9.51
N VAL A 460 -23.58 -20.14 -10.65
CA VAL A 460 -24.23 -19.27 -11.61
C VAL A 460 -25.59 -18.92 -11.01
N GLU A 461 -25.82 -17.65 -10.69
CA GLU A 461 -27.16 -17.15 -10.44
C GLU A 461 -27.98 -17.39 -11.71
N SER A 462 -28.83 -18.42 -11.69
CA SER A 462 -29.95 -18.51 -12.62
C SER A 462 -30.70 -17.18 -12.55
N PRO A 463 -31.05 -16.54 -13.67
CA PRO A 463 -31.85 -15.33 -13.62
C PRO A 463 -33.13 -15.64 -12.84
N GLU A 464 -33.27 -15.02 -11.66
CA GLU A 464 -34.46 -15.18 -10.83
C GLU A 464 -35.68 -14.84 -11.69
N GLN A 465 -36.61 -15.78 -11.74
CA GLN A 465 -37.94 -15.56 -12.25
C GLN A 465 -38.54 -14.39 -11.49
N ASP A 466 -38.85 -13.34 -12.24
CA ASP A 466 -39.48 -12.12 -11.77
C ASP A 466 -40.69 -12.48 -10.88
N SER A 467 -40.53 -12.24 -9.58
CA SER A 467 -41.57 -12.45 -8.58
C SER A 467 -42.60 -11.31 -8.63
N THR A 468 -43.09 -10.97 -9.83
CA THR A 468 -44.34 -10.22 -9.94
C THR A 468 -45.49 -11.21 -9.88
N GLY A 469 -45.87 -11.55 -8.65
CA GLY A 469 -47.19 -12.06 -8.35
C GLY A 469 -48.25 -11.05 -8.79
N LYS A 470 -48.74 -11.19 -10.03
CA LYS A 470 -50.04 -10.67 -10.46
C LYS A 470 -50.84 -11.83 -11.01
N LYS A 471 -51.75 -12.33 -10.17
CA LYS A 471 -52.91 -13.11 -10.60
C LYS A 471 -53.72 -12.26 -11.59
N LYS A 472 -54.00 -12.83 -12.77
CA LYS A 472 -55.30 -12.72 -13.41
C LYS A 472 -55.80 -14.12 -13.66
#